data_AF-A0A7T5RZ25-F1
#
_entry.id   AF-A0A7T5RZ25-F1
#
_cell.length_a   1.000
_cell.length_b   1.000
_cell.length_c   1.000
_cell.angle_alpha   90.00
_cell.angle_beta   90.00
_cell.angle_gamma   90.00
#
_symmetry.space_group_name_H-M   'P 1'
#
loop_
_entity.id
_entity.type
_entity.pdbx_description
1 polymer ?
#
loop_
_entity_poly.entity_id
_entity_poly.type
_entity_poly.pdbx_seq_one_letter_code
_entity_poly.pdbx_strand_id
1 'polypeptide(L)'
;MAKNNIQEVVAAIIDCFYEAHCAATEIEGNELDLKQYCLSLVKGKFQEQGVDFNNPTKEGILKVINALAAFSKDFRSQEVIDKHKSEIIVLLNKVE
;
A
#
# COMPACT_ATOMS: atom_id res chain seq x y z
N MET A 1 -8.24 -20.61 11.35
CA MET A 1 -8.11 -19.41 10.48
C MET A 1 -6.90 -18.65 10.98
N ALA A 2 -5.90 -18.39 10.13
CA ALA A 2 -4.77 -17.57 10.52
C ALA A 2 -5.29 -16.16 10.82
N LYS A 3 -5.01 -15.65 12.02
CA LYS A 3 -5.29 -14.25 12.37
C LYS A 3 -4.23 -13.42 11.67
N ASN A 4 -4.62 -12.58 10.73
CA ASN A 4 -3.64 -11.71 10.09
C ASN A 4 -3.28 -10.58 11.06
N ASN A 5 -1.97 -10.37 11.29
CA ASN A 5 -1.48 -9.23 12.06
C ASN A 5 -1.63 -7.96 11.22
N ILE A 6 -1.94 -6.84 11.85
CA ILE A 6 -2.03 -5.53 11.17
C ILE A 6 -0.74 -5.19 10.40
N GLN A 7 0.41 -5.68 10.86
CA GLN A 7 1.69 -5.55 10.17
C GLN A 7 1.78 -6.35 8.85
N GLU A 8 1.08 -7.47 8.75
CA GLU A 8 1.00 -8.23 7.49
C GLU A 8 0.18 -7.48 6.45
N VAL A 9 -0.81 -6.68 6.88
CA VAL A 9 -1.55 -5.80 5.97
C VAL A 9 -0.66 -4.66 5.47
N VAL A 10 0.20 -4.10 6.33
CA VAL A 10 1.19 -3.09 5.92
C VAL A 10 2.16 -3.67 4.89
N ALA A 11 2.67 -4.88 5.13
CA ALA A 11 3.52 -5.58 4.16
C ALA A 11 2.79 -5.80 2.82
N ALA A 12 1.55 -6.29 2.87
CA ALA A 12 0.74 -6.49 1.66
C ALA A 12 0.49 -5.18 0.89
N ILE A 13 0.32 -4.05 1.58
CA ILE A 13 0.21 -2.73 0.94
C ILE A 13 1.49 -2.37 0.19
N ILE A 14 2.65 -2.61 0.81
CA ILE A 14 3.95 -2.31 0.19
C ILE A 14 4.17 -3.18 -1.04
N ASP A 15 3.91 -4.47 -0.94
CA ASP A 15 4.07 -5.42 -2.04
C ASP A 15 3.11 -5.11 -3.20
N CYS A 16 1.82 -4.90 -2.90
CA CYS A 16 0.83 -4.50 -3.92
C CYS A 16 1.23 -3.18 -4.59
N PHE A 17 1.69 -2.20 -3.81
CA PHE A 17 2.12 -0.92 -4.37
C PHE A 17 3.38 -1.06 -5.21
N TYR A 18 4.33 -1.91 -4.80
CA TYR A 18 5.52 -2.21 -5.58
C TYR A 18 5.16 -2.87 -6.92
N GLU A 19 4.31 -3.89 -6.92
CA GLU A 19 3.87 -4.56 -8.15
C GLU A 19 3.15 -3.57 -9.07
N ALA A 20 2.20 -2.81 -8.52
CA ALA A 20 1.38 -1.90 -9.30
C ALA A 20 2.16 -0.67 -9.78
N HIS A 21 3.08 -0.11 -8.99
CA HIS A 21 3.80 1.12 -9.31
C HIS A 21 5.18 0.83 -9.90
N CYS A 22 6.04 0.12 -9.18
CA CYS A 22 7.45 -0.06 -9.52
C CYS A 22 7.69 -1.19 -10.56
N ALA A 23 6.99 -2.33 -10.47
CA ALA A 23 7.20 -3.45 -11.41
C ALA A 23 6.46 -3.26 -12.74
N ALA A 24 5.29 -2.62 -12.72
CA ALA A 24 4.49 -2.37 -13.91
C ALA A 24 4.87 -1.06 -14.65
N THR A 25 5.71 -0.21 -14.07
CA THR A 25 6.40 0.84 -14.84
C THR A 25 7.77 0.33 -15.23
N GLU A 26 8.21 0.61 -16.45
CA GLU A 26 9.58 0.30 -16.91
C GLU A 26 10.63 1.20 -16.23
N ILE A 27 10.51 1.46 -14.93
CA ILE A 27 11.49 2.26 -14.18
C ILE A 27 12.79 1.45 -14.15
N GLU A 28 13.80 1.97 -14.84
CA GLU A 28 15.16 1.43 -14.78
C GLU A 28 15.73 1.60 -13.37
N GLY A 29 16.14 0.47 -12.76
CA GLY A 29 16.73 0.44 -11.43
C GLY A 29 16.92 -1.00 -10.97
N ASN A 30 17.77 -1.22 -9.96
CA ASN A 30 17.84 -2.54 -9.34
C ASN A 30 16.61 -2.76 -8.44
N GLU A 31 16.19 -4.01 -8.27
CA GLU A 31 14.98 -4.38 -7.53
C GLU A 31 14.97 -3.83 -6.08
N LEU A 32 16.13 -3.80 -5.43
CA LEU A 32 16.27 -3.34 -4.05
C LEU A 32 15.98 -1.84 -3.93
N ASP A 33 16.51 -1.02 -4.84
CA ASP A 33 16.30 0.42 -4.86
C ASP A 33 14.84 0.76 -5.15
N LEU A 34 14.21 0.04 -6.09
CA LEU A 34 12.79 0.20 -6.40
C LEU A 34 11.90 -0.18 -5.19
N LYS A 35 12.23 -1.26 -4.48
CA LYS A 35 11.53 -1.64 -3.25
C LYS A 35 11.70 -0.58 -2.16
N GLN A 36 12.91 -0.02 -1.97
CA GLN A 36 13.16 1.05 -1.01
C GLN A 36 12.43 2.35 -1.37
N TYR A 37 12.35 2.68 -2.66
CA TYR A 37 11.58 3.82 -3.16
C TYR A 37 10.08 3.64 -2.88
N CYS A 38 9.51 2.51 -3.30
CA CYS A 38 8.10 2.18 -3.06
C CYS A 38 7.78 2.13 -1.54
N LEU A 39 8.68 1.60 -0.71
CA LEU A 39 8.57 1.63 0.76
C LEU A 39 8.55 3.07 1.30
N SER A 40 9.47 3.92 0.82
CA SER A 40 9.57 5.33 1.21
C SER A 40 8.29 6.10 0.88
N LEU A 41 7.70 5.85 -0.30
CA LEU A 41 6.42 6.45 -0.70
C LEU A 41 5.28 6.03 0.22
N VAL A 42 5.16 4.74 0.51
CA VAL A 42 4.12 4.22 1.42
C VAL A 42 4.30 4.83 2.80
N LYS A 43 5.52 4.84 3.37
CA LYS A 43 5.82 5.50 4.65
C LYS A 43 5.47 6.98 4.64
N GLY A 44 5.75 7.68 3.54
CA GLY A 44 5.34 9.06 3.33
C GLY A 44 3.82 9.24 3.47
N LYS A 45 3.02 8.33 2.90
CA LYS A 45 1.56 8.36 3.04
C LYS A 45 1.08 8.09 4.47
N PHE A 46 1.74 7.21 5.22
CA PHE A 46 1.46 7.05 6.65
C PHE A 46 1.69 8.37 7.41
N GLN A 47 2.84 9.01 7.18
CA GLN A 47 3.19 10.28 7.82
C GLN A 47 2.22 11.42 7.43
N GLU A 48 1.89 11.56 6.15
CA GLU A 48 0.93 12.57 5.66
C GLU A 48 -0.45 12.43 6.32
N GLN A 49 -0.87 11.20 6.62
CA GLN A 49 -2.15 10.90 7.27
C GLN A 49 -2.06 10.91 8.81
N GLY A 50 -0.89 11.15 9.39
CA GLY A 50 -0.67 11.10 10.84
C GLY A 50 -0.86 9.71 11.44
N VAL A 51 -0.59 8.65 10.66
CA VAL A 51 -0.77 7.26 11.07
C VAL A 51 0.59 6.66 11.46
N ASP A 52 0.67 6.01 12.62
CA ASP A 52 1.87 5.29 13.03
C ASP A 52 2.11 4.08 12.13
N PHE A 53 3.20 4.11 11.38
CA PHE A 53 3.60 3.02 10.48
C PHE A 53 3.91 1.71 11.23
N ASN A 54 4.47 1.79 12.44
CA ASN A 54 4.88 0.63 13.22
C ASN A 54 3.73 0.03 14.05
N ASN A 55 2.69 0.81 14.29
CA ASN A 55 1.50 0.35 15.00
C ASN A 55 0.22 1.02 14.49
N PRO A 56 -0.17 0.76 13.23
CA PRO A 56 -1.31 1.44 12.66
C PRO A 56 -2.63 0.84 13.17
N THR A 57 -3.66 1.67 13.21
CA THR A 57 -5.04 1.21 13.44
C THR A 57 -5.71 0.86 12.12
N LYS A 58 -6.78 0.06 12.16
CA LYS A 58 -7.57 -0.26 10.95
C LYS A 58 -8.05 0.99 10.22
N GLU A 59 -8.55 1.98 10.97
CA GLU A 59 -8.99 3.26 10.41
C GLU A 59 -7.83 4.02 9.77
N GLY A 60 -6.66 4.02 10.42
CA GLY A 60 -5.44 4.63 9.90
C GLY A 60 -5.01 3.99 8.57
N ILE A 61 -5.00 2.65 8.51
CA ILE A 61 -4.69 1.93 7.27
C ILE A 61 -5.67 2.30 6.17
N LEU A 62 -6.98 2.37 6.47
CA LEU A 62 -7.97 2.75 5.47
C LEU A 62 -7.72 4.17 4.90
N LYS A 63 -7.32 5.13 5.75
CA LYS A 63 -6.90 6.48 5.30
C LYS A 63 -5.70 6.41 4.35
N VAL A 64 -4.69 5.62 4.70
CA VAL A 64 -3.49 5.44 3.87
C VAL A 64 -3.83 4.78 2.53
N ILE A 65 -4.66 3.74 2.51
CA ILE A 65 -5.11 3.08 1.27
C ILE A 65 -5.81 4.09 0.35
N ASN A 66 -6.67 4.94 0.90
CA ASN A 66 -7.35 5.98 0.12
C ASN A 66 -6.37 7.03 -0.42
N ALA A 67 -5.36 7.43 0.37
CA ALA A 67 -4.32 8.36 -0.08
C ALA A 67 -3.43 7.77 -1.18
N LEU A 68 -3.05 6.49 -1.06
CA LEU A 68 -2.31 5.76 -2.11
C LEU A 68 -3.16 5.63 -3.37
N ALA A 69 -4.43 5.27 -3.25
CA ALA A 69 -5.35 5.18 -4.39
C ALA A 69 -5.49 6.53 -5.10
N ALA A 70 -5.57 7.64 -4.35
CA ALA A 70 -5.61 8.99 -4.93
C ALA A 70 -4.31 9.33 -5.66
N PHE A 71 -3.16 9.05 -5.07
CA PHE A 71 -1.85 9.23 -5.69
C PHE A 71 -1.70 8.41 -6.99
N SER A 72 -2.19 7.17 -7.00
CA SER A 72 -2.07 6.28 -8.16
C SER A 72 -2.90 6.71 -9.37
N LYS A 73 -3.90 7.59 -9.21
CA LYS A 73 -4.76 8.07 -10.32
C LYS A 73 -3.99 8.76 -11.43
N ASP A 74 -2.86 9.37 -11.10
CA ASP A 74 -2.02 10.06 -12.08
C ASP A 74 -1.18 9.09 -12.93
N PHE A 75 -1.13 7.81 -12.55
CA PHE A 75 -0.23 6.81 -13.15
C PHE A 75 -0.93 5.55 -13.65
N ARG A 76 -2.17 5.30 -13.21
CA ARG A 76 -2.90 4.04 -13.44
C ARG A 76 -4.37 4.29 -13.75
N SER A 77 -4.99 3.35 -14.44
CA SER A 77 -6.43 3.38 -14.67
C SER A 77 -7.19 3.17 -13.35
N GLN A 78 -8.38 3.78 -13.25
CA GLN A 78 -9.25 3.66 -12.09
C GLN A 78 -9.59 2.19 -11.78
N GLU A 79 -9.74 1.35 -12.81
CA GLU A 79 -9.99 -0.10 -12.66
C GLU A 79 -8.86 -0.83 -11.91
N VAL A 80 -7.60 -0.57 -12.26
CA VAL A 80 -6.44 -1.18 -11.58
C VAL A 80 -6.36 -0.72 -10.13
N ILE A 81 -6.62 0.56 -9.88
CA ILE A 81 -6.62 1.15 -8.53
C ILE A 81 -7.71 0.50 -7.67
N ASP A 82 -8.93 0.39 -8.19
CA ASP A 82 -10.07 -0.15 -7.44
C ASP A 82 -9.90 -1.64 -7.15
N LYS A 83 -9.32 -2.41 -8.08
CA LYS A 83 -8.98 -3.82 -7.86
C LYS A 83 -8.05 -3.99 -6.66
N HIS A 84 -6.87 -3.36 -6.69
CA HIS A 84 -5.89 -3.52 -5.61
C HIS A 84 -6.39 -2.94 -4.28
N LYS A 85 -7.10 -1.82 -4.31
CA LYS A 85 -7.75 -1.25 -3.13
C LYS A 85 -8.72 -2.25 -2.48
N SER A 86 -9.56 -2.91 -3.27
CA SER A 86 -10.52 -3.90 -2.80
C SER A 86 -9.82 -5.11 -2.17
N GLU A 87 -8.79 -5.64 -2.81
CA GLU A 87 -7.99 -6.76 -2.30
C GLU A 87 -7.37 -6.46 -0.93
N ILE A 88 -6.78 -5.27 -0.76
CA ILE A 88 -6.20 -4.83 0.51
C ILE A 88 -7.27 -4.63 1.59
N ILE A 89 -8.44 -4.06 1.24
CA ILE A 89 -9.56 -3.91 2.19
C ILE A 89 -10.06 -5.27 2.69
N VAL A 90 -10.12 -6.28 1.81
CA VAL A 90 -10.47 -7.65 2.21
C VAL A 90 -9.46 -8.21 3.21
N LEU A 91 -8.16 -7.93 3.03
CA LEU A 91 -7.13 -8.32 4.00
C LEU A 91 -7.29 -7.57 5.33
N LEU A 92 -7.55 -6.27 5.29
CA LEU A 92 -7.75 -5.43 6.47
C LEU A 92 -8.94 -5.90 7.33
N ASN A 93 -10.02 -6.32 6.68
CA ASN A 93 -11.22 -6.83 7.36
C ASN A 93 -11.01 -8.20 8.03
N LYS A 94 -9.92 -8.90 7.72
CA LYS A 94 -9.54 -10.18 8.35
C LYS A 94 -8.60 -10.03 9.54
N VAL A 95 -8.09 -8.83 9.79
CA VAL A 95 -7.37 -8.51 11.03
C VAL A 95 -8.38 -8.47 12.17
N GLU A 96 -8.05 -8.99 13.35
CA GLU A 96 -8.87 -8.85 14.57
C GLU A 96 -8.59 -7.52 15.27
#